data_AF-A0A699V397-F1
#
_entry.id   AF-A0A699V397-F1
#
_cell.length_a   1.000
_cell.length_b   1.000
_cell.length_c   1.000
_cell.angle_alpha   90.00
_cell.angle_beta   90.00
_cell.angle_gamma   90.00
#
_symmetry.space_group_name_H-M   'P 1'
#
loop_
_entity.id
_entity.type
_entity.pdbx_description
1 polymer ?
#
loop_
_entity_poly.entity_id
_entity_poly.type
_entity_poly.pdbx_seq_one_letter_code
_entity_poly.pdbx_strand_id
1 'polypeptide(L)'
;YKFYWFLAILDELAETGQPRIALRSLALRMVANVWYPLDYYKLSFGVDDGFKLIADFVSAHMQVDNRPTARPLFEQLQAGLGGDALAAVGQKVIGLLRYVPSRFIRPFFKAELGGVPETKIDKRIAELSQLSTAAPYRLGREAIELHPAWLAYLQEHQGILRAFTQWHLLRFLQKNNPNV
;
A
#
# COMPACT_ATOMS: atom_id res chain seq x y z
N TYR A 1 7.31 0.17 2.00
CA TYR A 1 6.21 0.68 1.15
C TYR A 1 5.67 -0.33 0.14
N LYS A 2 6.48 -0.80 -0.82
CA LYS A 2 6.00 -1.66 -1.92
C LYS A 2 5.33 -2.97 -1.47
N PHE A 3 5.85 -3.60 -0.41
CA PHE A 3 5.23 -4.82 0.17
C PHE A 3 3.81 -4.55 0.66
N TYR A 4 3.62 -3.51 1.49
CA TYR A 4 2.30 -3.14 1.99
C TYR A 4 1.35 -2.66 0.90
N TRP A 5 1.85 -1.97 -0.12
CA TRP A 5 1.04 -1.60 -1.28
C TRP A 5 0.49 -2.83 -2.00
N PHE A 6 1.34 -3.84 -2.22
CA PHE A 6 0.90 -5.06 -2.86
C PHE A 6 -0.04 -5.88 -1.97
N LEU A 7 0.25 -6.00 -0.67
CA LEU A 7 -0.67 -6.62 0.29
C LEU A 7 -2.04 -5.91 0.31
N ALA A 8 -2.07 -4.58 0.30
CA ALA A 8 -3.30 -3.81 0.25
C ALA A 8 -4.13 -4.08 -1.01
N ILE A 9 -3.49 -4.26 -2.17
CA ILE A 9 -4.17 -4.68 -3.41
C ILE A 9 -4.78 -6.07 -3.24
N LEU A 10 -4.02 -7.02 -2.70
CA LEU A 10 -4.50 -8.40 -2.49
C LEU A 10 -5.65 -8.44 -1.47
N ASP A 11 -5.59 -7.63 -0.42
CA ASP A 11 -6.64 -7.51 0.60
C ASP A 11 -7.93 -6.95 -0.01
N GLU A 12 -7.85 -5.85 -0.77
CA GLU A 12 -9.02 -5.30 -1.45
C GLU A 12 -9.63 -6.30 -2.44
N LEU A 13 -8.80 -7.01 -3.20
CA LEU A 13 -9.27 -8.01 -4.17
C LEU A 13 -9.93 -9.21 -3.51
N ALA A 14 -9.43 -9.66 -2.35
CA ALA A 14 -10.05 -10.74 -1.59
C ALA A 14 -11.47 -10.39 -1.11
N GLU A 15 -11.68 -9.11 -0.74
CA GLU A 15 -12.97 -8.66 -0.23
C GLU A 15 -13.97 -8.26 -1.33
N THR A 16 -13.50 -7.57 -2.37
CA THR A 16 -14.40 -6.91 -3.34
C THR A 16 -14.41 -7.58 -4.71
N GLY A 17 -13.31 -8.22 -5.10
CA GLY A 17 -13.06 -8.74 -6.45
C GLY A 17 -13.08 -7.68 -7.56
N GLN A 18 -13.08 -6.38 -7.23
CA GLN A 18 -13.27 -5.32 -8.22
C GLN A 18 -11.95 -4.91 -8.91
N PRO A 19 -11.95 -4.64 -10.24
CA PRO A 19 -10.77 -4.20 -10.97
C PRO A 19 -10.32 -2.78 -10.58
N ARG A 20 -11.29 -1.92 -10.23
CA ARG A 20 -11.05 -0.52 -9.90
C ARG A 20 -10.96 -0.37 -8.39
N ILE A 21 -9.80 0.06 -7.91
CA ILE A 21 -9.52 0.17 -6.48
C ILE A 21 -9.20 1.62 -6.12
N ALA A 22 -9.93 2.17 -5.17
CA ALA A 22 -9.71 3.53 -4.69
C ALA A 22 -8.36 3.67 -3.97
N LEU A 23 -7.60 4.72 -4.30
CA LEU A 23 -6.33 5.02 -3.64
C LEU A 23 -6.51 5.27 -2.13
N ARG A 24 -7.65 5.81 -1.72
CA ARG A 24 -8.03 5.98 -0.30
C ARG A 24 -8.16 4.63 0.41
N SER A 25 -8.79 3.65 -0.22
CA SER A 25 -8.91 2.30 0.36
C SER A 25 -7.54 1.65 0.52
N LEU A 26 -6.71 1.68 -0.53
CA LEU A 26 -5.35 1.13 -0.49
C LEU A 26 -4.48 1.82 0.57
N ALA A 27 -4.58 3.14 0.69
CA ALA A 27 -3.88 3.91 1.72
C ALA A 27 -4.27 3.44 3.13
N LEU A 28 -5.58 3.30 3.42
CA LEU A 28 -6.06 2.83 4.72
C LEU A 28 -5.63 1.39 5.02
N ARG A 29 -5.67 0.49 4.04
CA ARG A 29 -5.16 -0.88 4.20
C ARG A 29 -3.66 -0.92 4.46
N MET A 30 -2.89 -0.07 3.78
CA MET A 30 -1.45 0.05 4.06
C MET A 30 -1.21 0.52 5.50
N VAL A 31 -2.00 1.48 6.00
CA VAL A 31 -1.95 1.93 7.40
C VAL A 31 -2.25 0.77 8.35
N ALA A 32 -3.34 0.05 8.12
CA ALA A 32 -3.73 -1.09 8.95
C ALA A 32 -2.62 -2.16 9.01
N ASN A 33 -2.01 -2.47 7.86
CA ASN A 33 -0.99 -3.51 7.77
C ASN A 33 0.37 -3.09 8.37
N VAL A 34 0.69 -1.79 8.43
CA VAL A 34 1.98 -1.30 8.94
C VAL A 34 1.93 -0.88 10.41
N TRP A 35 0.75 -0.58 10.95
CA TRP A 35 0.60 -0.07 12.32
C TRP A 35 1.12 -1.06 13.37
N TYR A 36 0.76 -2.35 13.30
CA TYR A 36 1.25 -3.35 14.27
C TYR A 36 2.79 -3.46 14.28
N PRO A 37 3.48 -3.66 13.14
CA PRO A 37 4.94 -3.62 13.08
C PRO A 37 5.56 -2.39 13.74
N LEU A 38 4.99 -1.20 13.51
CA LEU A 38 5.57 0.06 13.97
C LEU A 38 5.22 0.43 15.41
N ASP A 39 3.95 0.36 15.77
CA ASP A 39 3.47 0.89 17.05
C ASP A 39 3.34 -0.20 18.10
N TYR A 40 2.95 -1.41 17.74
CA TYR A 40 2.85 -2.51 18.70
C TYR A 40 4.20 -3.20 18.93
N TYR A 41 4.87 -3.60 17.85
CA TYR A 41 6.16 -4.32 17.91
C TYR A 41 7.40 -3.41 17.89
N LYS A 42 7.21 -2.09 17.67
CA LYS A 42 8.30 -1.09 17.66
C LYS A 42 9.45 -1.40 16.69
N LEU A 43 9.14 -2.04 15.55
CA LEU A 43 10.11 -2.39 14.53
C LEU A 43 10.56 -1.17 13.73
N SER A 44 11.85 -1.12 13.40
CA SER A 44 12.46 -0.13 12.52
C SER A 44 12.33 -0.53 11.05
N PHE A 45 12.02 0.44 10.19
CA PHE A 45 12.00 0.31 8.73
C PHE A 45 13.16 1.08 8.07
N GLY A 46 14.13 1.54 8.87
CA GLY A 46 15.26 2.37 8.43
C GLY A 46 15.07 3.86 8.75
N VAL A 47 16.05 4.66 8.31
CA VAL A 47 16.27 6.05 8.76
C VAL A 47 15.21 7.04 8.25
N ASP A 48 14.64 6.80 7.06
CA ASP A 48 13.67 7.71 6.41
C ASP A 48 12.29 7.07 6.27
N ASP A 49 11.66 6.70 7.39
CA ASP A 49 10.37 6.03 7.35
C ASP A 49 9.16 6.95 7.62
N GLY A 50 8.56 7.45 6.54
CA GLY A 50 7.25 8.10 6.55
C GLY A 50 6.10 7.24 7.11
N PHE A 51 6.27 5.93 7.34
CA PHE A 51 5.26 5.13 8.02
C PHE A 51 5.23 5.40 9.53
N LYS A 52 6.32 5.88 10.14
CA LYS A 52 6.27 6.33 11.53
C LYS A 52 5.25 7.46 11.71
N LEU A 53 5.22 8.41 10.77
CA LEU A 53 4.21 9.47 10.72
C LEU A 53 2.78 8.94 10.53
N ILE A 54 2.62 7.75 9.95
CA ILE A 54 1.33 7.07 9.78
C ILE A 54 0.91 6.43 11.11
N ALA A 55 1.82 5.70 11.75
CA ALA A 55 1.58 5.06 13.04
C ALA A 55 1.26 6.10 14.14
N ASP A 56 2.10 7.12 14.29
CA ASP A 56 1.90 8.22 15.25
C ASP A 56 0.53 8.90 15.04
N PHE A 57 0.12 9.04 13.78
CA PHE A 57 -1.14 9.67 13.45
C PHE A 57 -2.34 8.79 13.82
N VAL A 58 -2.31 7.48 13.56
CA VAL A 58 -3.36 6.56 14.02
C VAL A 58 -3.48 6.59 15.55
N SER A 59 -2.35 6.44 16.25
CA SER A 59 -2.33 6.38 17.71
C SER A 59 -2.76 7.70 18.38
N ALA A 60 -2.65 8.83 17.66
CA ALA A 60 -3.17 10.12 18.12
C ALA A 60 -4.69 10.30 17.94
N HIS A 61 -5.34 9.54 17.04
CA HIS A 61 -6.74 9.75 16.68
C HIS A 61 -7.67 8.60 17.09
N MET A 62 -7.11 7.45 17.45
CA MET A 62 -7.89 6.33 17.97
C MET A 62 -7.09 5.51 18.96
N GLN A 63 -7.80 4.88 19.91
CA GLN A 63 -7.23 3.79 20.67
C GLN A 63 -7.47 2.48 19.94
N VAL A 64 -6.40 1.79 19.59
CA VAL A 64 -6.46 0.48 18.92
C VAL A 64 -6.74 -0.61 19.96
N ASP A 65 -7.77 -1.42 19.70
CA ASP A 65 -8.08 -2.61 20.48
C ASP A 65 -7.15 -3.76 20.04
N ASN A 66 -6.28 -4.18 20.95
CA ASN A 66 -5.30 -5.24 20.72
C ASN A 66 -5.69 -6.57 21.40
N ARG A 67 -6.93 -6.70 21.87
CA ARG A 67 -7.40 -7.98 22.45
C ARG A 67 -7.37 -9.08 21.39
N PRO A 68 -7.16 -10.36 21.76
CA PRO A 68 -7.18 -11.47 20.79
C PRO A 68 -8.50 -11.61 20.02
N THR A 69 -9.60 -11.10 20.59
CA THR A 69 -10.94 -11.10 19.98
C THR A 69 -11.27 -9.79 19.27
N ALA A 70 -10.31 -8.86 19.16
CA ALA A 70 -10.53 -7.58 18.50
C ALA A 70 -10.75 -7.77 17.00
N ARG A 71 -11.51 -6.83 16.41
CA ARG A 71 -11.68 -6.78 14.96
C ARG A 71 -10.35 -6.47 14.27
N PRO A 72 -10.16 -6.85 13.00
CA PRO A 72 -9.01 -6.40 12.21
C PRO A 72 -8.85 -4.87 12.28
N LEU A 73 -7.61 -4.39 12.35
CA LEU A 73 -7.34 -2.95 12.49
C LEU A 73 -7.95 -2.12 11.34
N PHE A 74 -8.07 -2.68 10.14
CA PHE A 74 -8.75 -2.00 9.04
C PHE A 74 -10.22 -1.68 9.38
N GLU A 75 -10.96 -2.64 9.95
CA GLU A 75 -12.33 -2.42 10.41
C GLU A 75 -12.38 -1.45 11.60
N GLN A 76 -11.41 -1.53 12.51
CA GLN A 76 -11.30 -0.58 13.61
C GLN A 76 -11.08 0.85 13.10
N LEU A 77 -10.24 1.04 12.08
CA LEU A 77 -10.00 2.36 11.46
C LEU A 77 -11.28 2.88 10.81
N GLN A 78 -12.02 2.03 10.11
CA GLN A 78 -13.29 2.42 9.47
C GLN A 78 -14.39 2.77 10.49
N ALA A 79 -14.46 2.06 11.62
CA ALA A 79 -15.49 2.26 12.63
C ALA A 79 -15.13 3.31 13.69
N GLY A 80 -13.85 3.42 14.04
CA GLY A 80 -13.36 4.24 15.15
C GLY A 80 -13.03 5.68 14.76
N LEU A 81 -12.89 5.96 13.46
CA LEU A 81 -12.72 7.32 12.96
C LEU A 81 -14.03 7.79 12.33
N GLY A 82 -14.57 8.91 12.81
CA GLY A 82 -15.71 9.56 12.14
C GLY A 82 -15.39 9.89 10.68
N GLY A 83 -16.41 10.02 9.82
CA GLY A 83 -16.23 10.17 8.37
C GLY A 83 -15.21 11.25 7.95
N ASP A 84 -15.26 12.42 8.61
CA ASP A 84 -14.33 13.52 8.35
C ASP A 84 -12.90 13.22 8.81
N ALA A 85 -12.76 12.59 9.99
CA ALA A 85 -11.46 12.17 10.51
C ALA A 85 -10.85 11.10 9.59
N LEU A 86 -11.62 10.08 9.20
CA LEU A 86 -11.21 9.02 8.28
C LEU A 86 -10.79 9.58 6.91
N ALA A 87 -11.52 10.57 6.39
CA ALA A 87 -11.17 11.25 5.16
C ALA A 87 -9.85 12.03 5.30
N ALA A 88 -9.64 12.74 6.41
CA ALA A 88 -8.40 13.45 6.70
C ALA A 88 -7.21 12.49 6.83
N VAL A 89 -7.39 11.35 7.53
CA VAL A 89 -6.41 10.25 7.62
C VAL A 89 -6.04 9.79 6.22
N GLY A 90 -7.04 9.39 5.43
CA GLY A 90 -6.84 8.88 4.08
C GLY A 90 -6.10 9.88 3.21
N GLN A 91 -6.44 11.16 3.28
CA GLN A 91 -5.80 12.20 2.48
C GLN A 91 -4.33 12.42 2.86
N LYS A 92 -4.02 12.45 4.16
CA LYS A 92 -2.65 12.60 4.65
C LYS A 92 -1.79 11.39 4.26
N VAL A 93 -2.33 10.19 4.40
CA VAL A 93 -1.67 8.95 4.02
C VAL A 93 -1.44 8.89 2.51
N ILE A 94 -2.42 9.26 1.69
CA ILE A 94 -2.23 9.39 0.23
C ILE A 94 -1.08 10.33 -0.09
N GLY A 95 -0.99 11.47 0.60
CA GLY A 95 0.10 12.43 0.41
C GLY A 95 1.49 11.84 0.69
N LEU A 96 1.60 11.01 1.73
CA LEU A 96 2.84 10.30 2.09
C LEU A 96 3.17 9.20 1.08
N LEU A 97 2.15 8.51 0.57
CA LEU A 97 2.28 7.37 -0.33
C LEU A 97 2.20 7.74 -1.81
N ARG A 98 2.18 9.04 -2.15
CA ARG A 98 1.90 9.54 -3.51
C ARG A 98 2.78 8.96 -4.61
N TYR A 99 4.02 8.57 -4.28
CA TYR A 99 4.96 7.98 -5.23
C TYR A 99 4.90 6.46 -5.29
N VAL A 100 4.22 5.81 -4.34
CA VAL A 100 4.18 4.35 -4.26
C VAL A 100 3.50 3.73 -5.48
N PRO A 101 2.33 4.21 -5.95
CA PRO A 101 1.64 3.62 -7.09
C PRO A 101 2.48 3.65 -8.37
N SER A 102 3.13 4.77 -8.68
CA SER A 102 4.00 4.90 -9.87
C SER A 102 5.29 4.09 -9.73
N ARG A 103 5.98 4.18 -8.60
CA ARG A 103 7.26 3.47 -8.36
C ARG A 103 7.10 1.96 -8.27
N PHE A 104 5.90 1.47 -7.98
CA PHE A 104 5.60 0.04 -7.98
C PHE A 104 5.60 -0.53 -9.41
N ILE A 105 5.00 0.17 -10.37
CA ILE A 105 4.92 -0.27 -11.78
C ILE A 105 6.06 0.25 -12.66
N ARG A 106 6.94 1.14 -12.15
CA ARG A 106 8.14 1.62 -12.86
C ARG A 106 8.94 0.53 -13.61
N PRO A 107 9.15 -0.69 -13.07
CA PRO A 107 9.91 -1.73 -13.78
C PRO A 107 9.33 -2.12 -15.14
N PHE A 108 8.02 -1.96 -15.35
CA PHE A 108 7.34 -2.26 -16.62
C PHE A 108 7.63 -1.24 -17.73
N PHE A 109 8.25 -0.11 -17.38
CA PHE A 109 8.50 1.01 -18.30
C PHE A 109 9.98 1.34 -18.43
N LYS A 110 10.88 0.38 -18.14
CA LYS A 110 12.32 0.64 -18.05
C LYS A 110 12.89 1.18 -19.37
N ALA A 111 12.40 0.68 -20.51
CA ALA A 111 12.88 1.11 -21.83
C ALA A 111 12.41 2.54 -22.17
N GLU A 112 11.17 2.86 -21.84
CA GLU A 112 10.49 4.12 -22.13
C GLU A 112 10.93 5.27 -21.21
N LEU A 113 11.55 4.93 -20.08
CA LEU A 113 12.06 5.89 -19.09
C LEU A 113 13.54 6.26 -19.32
N GLY A 114 14.18 5.73 -20.36
CA GLY A 114 15.55 6.10 -20.73
C GLY A 114 15.68 7.61 -20.97
N GLY A 115 16.60 8.27 -20.26
CA GLY A 115 16.85 9.72 -20.40
C GLY A 115 15.77 10.63 -19.81
N VAL A 116 14.73 10.10 -19.17
CA VAL A 116 13.69 10.91 -18.51
C VAL A 116 14.24 11.45 -17.18
N PRO A 117 14.20 12.77 -16.93
CA PRO A 117 14.62 13.33 -15.64
C PRO A 117 13.79 12.76 -14.48
N GLU A 118 14.42 12.49 -13.32
CA GLU A 118 13.75 11.90 -12.15
C GLU A 118 12.50 12.70 -11.73
N THR A 119 12.54 14.03 -11.85
CA THR A 119 11.41 14.94 -11.55
C THR A 119 10.18 14.72 -12.44
N LYS A 120 10.34 14.09 -13.60
CA LYS A 120 9.27 13.81 -14.58
C LYS A 120 8.86 12.34 -14.61
N ILE A 121 9.56 11.44 -13.90
CA ILE A 121 9.33 10.00 -14.01
C ILE A 121 7.91 9.63 -13.60
N ASP A 122 7.40 10.13 -12.49
CA ASP A 122 6.06 9.74 -12.01
C ASP A 122 4.96 10.18 -12.98
N LYS A 123 5.08 11.40 -13.54
CA LYS A 123 4.19 11.89 -14.57
C LYS A 123 4.27 11.01 -15.82
N ARG A 124 5.48 10.65 -16.25
CA ARG A 124 5.70 9.80 -17.42
C ARG A 124 5.13 8.40 -17.23
N ILE A 125 5.29 7.81 -16.04
CA ILE A 125 4.69 6.51 -15.70
C ILE A 125 3.17 6.59 -15.72
N ALA A 126 2.57 7.67 -15.21
CA ALA A 126 1.12 7.85 -15.25
C ALA A 126 0.60 7.85 -16.70
N GLU A 127 1.26 8.57 -17.60
CA GLU A 127 0.95 8.58 -19.04
C GLU A 127 1.11 7.20 -19.67
N LEU A 128 2.27 6.54 -19.46
CA LEU A 128 2.56 5.22 -20.03
C LEU A 128 1.58 4.15 -19.52
N SER A 129 1.17 4.24 -18.25
CA SER A 129 0.23 3.28 -17.66
C SER A 129 -1.13 3.27 -18.36
N GLN A 130 -1.57 4.39 -18.96
CA GLN A 130 -2.85 4.43 -19.68
C GLN A 130 -2.84 3.58 -20.95
N LEU A 131 -1.68 3.52 -21.62
CA LEU A 131 -1.51 2.86 -22.91
C LEU A 131 -0.98 1.43 -22.78
N SER A 132 -0.49 1.05 -21.60
CA SER A 132 0.14 -0.25 -21.39
C SER A 132 -0.87 -1.39 -21.40
N THR A 133 -0.51 -2.48 -22.08
CA THR A 133 -1.17 -3.79 -22.00
C THR A 133 -0.42 -4.76 -21.08
N ALA A 134 0.79 -4.39 -20.63
CA ALA A 134 1.67 -5.24 -19.83
C ALA A 134 1.68 -4.86 -18.35
N ALA A 135 1.51 -3.57 -18.02
CA ALA A 135 1.56 -3.10 -16.64
C ALA A 135 0.40 -3.65 -15.79
N PRO A 136 0.62 -3.89 -14.48
CA PRO A 136 -0.40 -4.42 -13.59
C PRO A 136 -1.69 -3.60 -13.53
N TYR A 137 -1.56 -2.29 -13.62
CA TYR A 137 -2.69 -1.36 -13.55
C TYR A 137 -2.40 -0.05 -14.26
N ARG A 138 -3.49 0.65 -14.58
CA ARG A 138 -3.50 2.06 -14.99
C ARG A 138 -3.59 2.96 -13.78
N LEU A 139 -2.88 4.09 -13.80
CA LEU A 139 -2.92 5.10 -12.74
C LEU A 139 -3.99 6.15 -13.03
N GLY A 140 -5.07 6.14 -12.27
CA GLY A 140 -6.05 7.22 -12.24
C GLY A 140 -5.75 8.26 -11.16
N ARG A 141 -6.54 9.36 -11.16
CA ARG A 141 -6.42 10.43 -10.17
C ARG A 141 -6.73 9.98 -8.74
N GLU A 142 -7.74 9.13 -8.59
CA GLU A 142 -8.25 8.70 -7.27
C GLU A 142 -8.31 7.18 -7.11
N ALA A 143 -7.97 6.43 -8.15
CA ALA A 143 -8.03 4.98 -8.17
C ALA A 143 -6.95 4.41 -9.09
N ILE A 144 -6.55 3.16 -8.82
CA ILE A 144 -5.90 2.32 -9.83
C ILE A 144 -6.96 1.45 -10.50
N GLU A 145 -6.69 1.05 -11.74
CA GLU A 145 -7.53 0.10 -12.47
C GLU A 145 -6.66 -1.04 -12.96
N LEU A 146 -6.89 -2.23 -12.40
CA LEU A 146 -6.13 -3.43 -12.73
C LEU A 146 -6.41 -3.87 -14.15
N HIS A 147 -5.36 -4.26 -14.85
CA HIS A 147 -5.50 -4.90 -16.16
C HIS A 147 -6.18 -6.28 -15.98
N PRO A 148 -7.11 -6.70 -16.87
CA PRO A 148 -7.88 -7.95 -16.68
C PRO A 148 -7.02 -9.20 -16.47
N ALA A 149 -5.92 -9.34 -17.21
CA ALA A 149 -4.99 -10.47 -17.04
C ALA A 149 -4.34 -10.49 -15.65
N TRP A 150 -4.01 -9.31 -15.12
CA TRP A 150 -3.47 -9.18 -13.77
C TRP A 150 -4.53 -9.40 -12.70
N LEU A 151 -5.75 -8.89 -12.89
CA LEU A 151 -6.87 -9.19 -11.99
C LEU A 151 -7.06 -10.70 -11.81
N ALA A 152 -7.18 -11.43 -12.92
CA ALA A 152 -7.35 -12.89 -12.91
C ALA A 152 -6.19 -13.59 -12.19
N TYR A 153 -4.94 -13.27 -12.57
CA TYR A 153 -3.75 -13.85 -11.96
C TYR A 153 -3.65 -13.57 -10.45
N LEU A 154 -3.91 -12.33 -10.04
CA LEU A 154 -3.84 -11.94 -8.63
C LEU A 154 -4.93 -12.64 -7.80
N GLN A 155 -6.14 -12.81 -8.34
CA GLN A 155 -7.23 -13.51 -7.67
C GLN A 155 -6.96 -15.01 -7.54
N GLU A 156 -6.48 -15.65 -8.60
CA GLU A 156 -6.20 -17.09 -8.60
C GLU A 156 -5.04 -17.46 -7.66
N HIS A 157 -3.99 -16.63 -7.60
CA HIS A 157 -2.74 -16.98 -6.92
C HIS A 157 -2.51 -16.22 -5.61
N GLN A 158 -3.56 -15.74 -4.94
CA GLN A 158 -3.41 -14.93 -3.72
C GLN A 158 -2.54 -15.58 -2.64
N GLY A 159 -2.70 -16.88 -2.40
CA GLY A 159 -1.96 -17.58 -1.34
C GLY A 159 -0.44 -17.50 -1.51
N ILE A 160 0.06 -17.86 -2.69
CA ILE A 160 1.50 -17.84 -2.97
C ILE A 160 2.05 -16.41 -3.05
N LEU A 161 1.28 -15.47 -3.61
CA LEU A 161 1.67 -14.06 -3.72
C LEU A 161 1.78 -13.40 -2.34
N ARG A 162 0.85 -13.69 -1.43
CA ARG A 162 0.90 -13.23 -0.03
C ARG A 162 2.12 -13.80 0.68
N ALA A 163 2.32 -15.11 0.60
CA ALA A 163 3.46 -15.78 1.23
C ALA A 163 4.80 -15.22 0.72
N PHE A 164 4.95 -15.04 -0.60
CA PHE A 164 6.13 -14.42 -1.20
C PHE A 164 6.37 -13.01 -0.68
N THR A 165 5.31 -12.20 -0.60
CA THR A 165 5.38 -10.80 -0.17
C THR A 165 5.74 -10.67 1.30
N GLN A 166 5.10 -11.47 2.16
CA GLN A 166 5.37 -11.52 3.59
C GLN A 166 6.77 -12.03 3.90
N TRP A 167 7.25 -13.04 3.16
CA TRP A 167 8.61 -13.55 3.30
C TRP A 167 9.66 -12.45 3.03
N HIS A 168 9.50 -11.69 1.94
CA HIS A 168 10.42 -10.61 1.62
C HIS A 168 10.30 -9.41 2.56
N LEU A 169 9.08 -9.14 3.04
CA LEU A 169 8.86 -8.14 4.10
C LEU A 169 9.57 -8.54 5.39
N LEU A 170 9.46 -9.80 5.83
CA LEU A 170 10.13 -10.31 7.02
C LEU A 170 11.65 -10.15 6.90
N ARG A 171 12.25 -10.56 5.77
CA ARG A 171 13.69 -10.38 5.54
C ARG A 171 14.12 -8.92 5.57
N PHE A 172 13.30 -8.03 5.01
CA PHE A 172 13.53 -6.59 5.09
C PHE A 172 13.49 -6.07 6.53
N LEU A 173 12.52 -6.52 7.33
CA LEU A 173 12.41 -6.13 8.73
C LEU A 173 13.58 -6.65 9.57
N GLN A 174 13.94 -7.93 9.42
CA GLN A 174 15.08 -8.53 10.13
C GLN A 174 16.39 -7.78 9.84
N LYS A 175 16.62 -7.38 8.59
CA LYS A 175 17.81 -6.59 8.22
C LYS A 175 17.90 -5.26 8.98
N ASN A 176 16.77 -4.61 9.23
CA ASN A 176 16.71 -3.32 9.93
C ASN A 176 16.56 -3.46 11.45
N ASN A 177 16.33 -4.68 11.95
CA ASN A 177 16.12 -5.00 13.36
C ASN A 177 16.95 -6.24 13.74
N PRO A 178 18.30 -6.16 13.66
CA PRO A 178 19.17 -7.33 13.84
C PRO A 178 19.16 -7.91 15.26
N ASN A 179 18.63 -7.15 16.23
CA ASN A 179 18.61 -7.51 17.65
C ASN A 179 17.21 -7.96 18.13
N VAL A 180 16.27 -8.16 17.19
CA VAL A 180 14.90 -8.62 17.46
C VAL A 180 14.74 -10.06 17.00
#